data_AF-A0A2D7MPC5-F1
#
_entry.id   AF-A0A2D7MPC5-F1
#
_cell.length_a   1.000
_cell.length_b   1.000
_cell.length_c   1.000
_cell.angle_alpha   90.00
_cell.angle_beta   90.00
_cell.angle_gamma   90.00
#
_symmetry.space_group_name_H-M   'P 1'
#
loop_
_entity.id
_entity.type
_entity.pdbx_description
1 polymer ?
#
loop_
_entity_poly.entity_id
_entity_poly.type
_entity_poly.pdbx_seq_one_letter_code
_entity_poly.pdbx_strand_id
1 'polypeptide(L)'
;MKRLSFSLLTIALLSFILVQSCSAEEEDTTPPPQVQQPTPEPEPQAPTQYTLTVTTGEGGTVSTEGGTYDEGAEVTITATPDEGYEFIGWEGSDSVSNSLSLTLNSDTSIEAIFELGLIDTDGDGVIDSEDYAPLNPFLTYDDWGEFKEEYAEVFYSSDISETNVQEMIRAIEMWQDVLGSVGGEIYVVGPGVDEVYELVSTFCDRRIERGEFFGGDMNDNQIKSYCMTAKYHPNAQTEWMNQANIPDSDEGRSLRNDLSNFEGHFAKYRRIAEKGSEIGSPGFDRGDNTNLRTVTISAPTSYDEETNLFYDQTYGVKVPPWRWTEFFANEFYTLVYSFYNTEKEYIQDEINGDWVRPNDGPDWISGGRFYWTAYMSRKLYNDGVHSFSYVWDDFRRSWPASLRAYMSYLMELAQEEYQNCPNFRLEDLRSNTTCTYYHLGAWAHAYLIDKMGGNVNIFTKVLHPKIEEMGFVAAFEDTFNLTYEELNIEFKQFLNLPLEEQLEIIPDISY
;
A
#
# COMPACT_ATOMS: atom_id res chain seq x y z
N MET A 1 -30.03 30.48 17.66
CA MET A 1 -30.77 31.72 17.31
C MET A 1 -32.25 31.39 17.12
N LYS A 2 -33.18 32.30 17.45
CA LYS A 2 -34.64 32.13 17.43
C LYS A 2 -35.29 32.63 16.12
N ARG A 3 -36.55 32.18 15.89
CA ARG A 3 -37.70 32.80 15.15
C ARG A 3 -37.90 32.35 13.69
N LEU A 4 -39.11 32.23 13.10
CA LEU A 4 -40.51 32.41 13.51
C LEU A 4 -41.45 31.73 12.47
N SER A 5 -42.69 31.44 12.91
CA SER A 5 -43.89 30.99 12.18
C SER A 5 -44.49 32.02 11.19
N PHE A 6 -45.29 31.53 10.22
CA PHE A 6 -46.52 32.20 9.75
C PHE A 6 -47.66 31.19 9.47
N SER A 7 -48.88 31.71 9.40
CA SER A 7 -50.17 31.09 9.72
C SER A 7 -51.23 31.35 8.63
N LEU A 8 -52.37 30.63 8.75
CA LEU A 8 -53.73 30.87 8.16
C LEU A 8 -53.91 30.49 6.67
N LEU A 9 -55.07 29.99 6.19
CA LEU A 9 -56.46 30.43 6.41
C LEU A 9 -57.50 29.42 5.78
N THR A 10 -58.58 29.09 6.51
CA THR A 10 -60.03 28.93 6.15
C THR A 10 -60.58 28.09 4.97
N ILE A 11 -61.70 27.35 5.24
CA ILE A 11 -63.08 27.34 4.65
C ILE A 11 -63.84 26.20 5.40
N ALA A 12 -64.93 26.31 6.19
CA ALA A 12 -66.24 26.99 6.18
C ALA A 12 -67.43 26.11 5.68
N LEU A 13 -68.30 25.72 6.63
CA LEU A 13 -69.79 25.58 6.60
C LEU A 13 -70.44 24.56 5.62
N LEU A 14 -71.61 23.90 5.79
CA LEU A 14 -72.87 24.03 6.57
C LEU A 14 -73.45 22.60 6.78
N SER A 15 -74.07 22.20 7.91
CA SER A 15 -75.51 22.36 8.29
C SER A 15 -76.51 21.84 7.22
N PHE A 16 -77.62 21.14 7.48
CA PHE A 16 -78.62 21.29 8.55
C PHE A 16 -79.78 20.27 8.35
N ILE A 17 -80.47 19.94 9.46
CA ILE A 17 -81.93 19.74 9.63
C ILE A 17 -82.61 18.50 9.01
N LEU A 18 -83.29 17.61 9.76
CA LEU A 18 -84.37 17.69 10.79
C LEU A 18 -85.79 17.47 10.21
N VAL A 19 -86.44 16.48 10.84
CA VAL A 19 -87.86 16.28 11.20
C VAL A 19 -88.93 15.80 10.21
N GLN A 20 -89.83 15.04 10.85
CA GLN A 20 -91.30 14.94 10.73
C GLN A 20 -91.79 13.76 9.87
N SER A 21 -92.89 13.07 10.20
CA SER A 21 -93.79 13.08 11.37
C SER A 21 -94.86 11.99 11.20
N CYS A 22 -95.66 11.81 12.26
CA CYS A 22 -97.08 11.42 12.26
C CYS A 22 -97.35 9.90 12.23
N SER A 23 -98.40 9.37 12.87
CA SER A 23 -99.46 9.93 13.72
C SER A 23 -99.97 8.77 14.59
N ALA A 24 -100.44 9.10 15.80
CA ALA A 24 -101.11 8.17 16.69
C ALA A 24 -102.55 7.88 16.23
N GLU A 25 -103.02 6.67 16.49
CA GLU A 25 -104.43 6.31 16.75
C GLU A 25 -104.46 5.22 17.83
N GLU A 26 -105.18 5.49 18.92
CA GLU A 26 -105.45 4.58 20.04
C GLU A 26 -106.91 4.12 20.01
N GLU A 27 -107.13 2.83 20.22
CA GLU A 27 -108.30 2.16 20.83
C GLU A 27 -107.88 0.68 21.01
N ASP A 28 -108.36 -0.15 21.93
CA ASP A 28 -108.87 -0.12 23.30
C ASP A 28 -108.96 -1.64 23.68
N THR A 29 -108.90 -1.95 24.97
CA THR A 29 -109.32 -3.23 25.62
C THR A 29 -108.43 -4.49 25.55
N THR A 30 -107.60 -4.60 26.59
CA THR A 30 -107.24 -5.78 27.43
C THR A 30 -106.70 -7.11 26.84
N PRO A 31 -105.68 -7.73 27.49
CA PRO A 31 -104.76 -8.67 26.83
C PRO A 31 -105.06 -10.17 27.11
N PRO A 32 -104.86 -11.06 26.12
CA PRO A 32 -104.59 -12.48 26.34
C PRO A 32 -103.08 -12.78 26.27
N PRO A 33 -102.63 -13.95 26.76
CA PRO A 33 -101.27 -14.18 27.29
C PRO A 33 -100.14 -14.13 26.25
N GLN A 34 -99.00 -13.56 26.65
CA GLN A 34 -97.78 -13.47 25.84
C GLN A 34 -97.18 -14.85 25.56
N VAL A 35 -97.08 -15.20 24.28
CA VAL A 35 -96.10 -16.15 23.77
C VAL A 35 -94.96 -15.30 23.22
N GLN A 36 -93.81 -15.30 23.90
CA GLN A 36 -92.62 -14.57 23.46
C GLN A 36 -92.13 -15.18 22.13
N GLN A 37 -92.30 -14.41 21.06
CA GLN A 37 -91.55 -14.60 19.83
C GLN A 37 -90.14 -14.04 20.09
N PRO A 38 -89.05 -14.83 19.94
CA PRO A 38 -87.71 -14.33 20.20
C PRO A 38 -87.40 -13.16 19.27
N THR A 39 -87.04 -12.02 19.87
CA THR A 39 -86.44 -10.87 19.20
C THR A 39 -85.20 -11.36 18.43
N PRO A 40 -85.01 -11.03 17.14
CA PRO A 40 -83.72 -11.25 16.51
C PRO A 40 -82.71 -10.37 17.25
N GLU A 41 -81.77 -11.01 17.92
CA GLU A 41 -80.56 -10.40 18.46
C GLU A 41 -79.85 -9.67 17.32
N PRO A 42 -79.38 -8.42 17.50
CA PRO A 42 -78.57 -7.78 16.47
C PRO A 42 -77.38 -8.69 16.21
N GLU A 43 -77.18 -9.10 14.95
CA GLU A 43 -75.96 -9.83 14.58
C GLU A 43 -74.76 -9.04 15.11
N PRO A 44 -73.82 -9.67 15.84
CA PRO A 44 -72.59 -9.01 16.24
C PRO A 44 -71.95 -8.41 14.98
N GLN A 45 -71.83 -7.09 14.92
CA GLN A 45 -71.04 -6.47 13.86
C GLN A 45 -69.64 -7.06 13.96
N ALA A 46 -69.19 -7.72 12.89
CA ALA A 46 -67.83 -8.24 12.84
C ALA A 46 -66.88 -7.08 13.16
N PRO A 47 -65.85 -7.31 14.00
CA PRO A 47 -64.91 -6.26 14.34
C PRO A 47 -64.30 -5.69 13.05
N THR A 48 -64.25 -4.36 12.96
CA THR A 48 -63.53 -3.69 11.87
C THR A 48 -62.06 -4.09 11.98
N GLN A 49 -61.51 -4.61 10.89
CA GLN A 49 -60.12 -5.05 10.83
C GLN A 49 -59.39 -4.30 9.71
N TYR A 50 -58.10 -4.05 9.96
CA TYR A 50 -57.20 -3.41 9.01
C TYR A 50 -55.98 -4.29 8.75
N THR A 51 -55.45 -4.20 7.53
CA THR A 51 -54.26 -4.91 7.11
C THR A 51 -53.02 -4.03 7.28
N LEU A 52 -52.01 -4.57 7.96
CA LEU A 52 -50.66 -4.05 7.99
C LEU A 52 -49.79 -4.88 7.06
N THR A 53 -49.07 -4.23 6.15
CA THR A 53 -48.02 -4.84 5.33
C THR A 53 -46.69 -4.20 5.71
N VAL A 54 -45.72 -5.03 6.06
CA VAL A 54 -44.37 -4.59 6.40
C VAL A 54 -43.40 -5.23 5.43
N THR A 55 -42.63 -4.41 4.71
CA THR A 55 -41.59 -4.83 3.78
C THR A 55 -40.23 -4.35 4.23
N THR A 56 -39.18 -4.88 3.63
CA THR A 56 -37.78 -4.49 3.85
C THR A 56 -37.09 -4.35 2.51
N GLY A 57 -36.27 -3.30 2.36
CA GLY A 57 -35.28 -3.22 1.28
C GLY A 57 -34.13 -4.23 1.46
N GLU A 58 -33.15 -4.21 0.55
CA GLU A 58 -31.90 -4.97 0.73
C GLU A 58 -31.12 -4.44 1.95
N GLY A 59 -30.40 -5.33 2.66
CA GLY A 59 -29.51 -4.94 3.76
C GLY A 59 -30.11 -4.98 5.17
N GLY A 60 -31.24 -5.66 5.36
CA GLY A 60 -31.78 -5.88 6.70
C GLY A 60 -33.04 -6.72 6.75
N THR A 61 -33.57 -6.88 7.96
CA THR A 61 -34.78 -7.65 8.25
C THR A 61 -35.75 -6.89 9.16
N VAL A 62 -37.03 -7.29 9.13
CA VAL A 62 -38.08 -6.77 10.00
C VAL A 62 -38.66 -7.86 10.88
N SER A 63 -39.11 -7.51 12.08
CA SER A 63 -39.63 -8.48 13.08
C SER A 63 -40.95 -9.14 12.69
N THR A 64 -41.66 -8.64 11.69
CA THR A 64 -42.92 -9.18 11.16
C THR A 64 -43.16 -8.65 9.74
N GLU A 65 -43.81 -9.43 8.90
CA GLU A 65 -44.30 -9.01 7.57
C GLU A 65 -45.70 -8.35 7.64
N GLY A 66 -46.27 -8.28 8.85
CA GLY A 66 -47.60 -7.71 9.11
C GLY A 66 -48.69 -8.78 9.26
N GLY A 67 -49.94 -8.40 8.94
CA GLY A 67 -51.13 -9.22 9.16
C GLY A 67 -52.42 -8.40 9.27
N THR A 68 -53.50 -9.06 9.69
CA THR A 68 -54.80 -8.42 9.93
C THR A 68 -55.01 -8.21 11.43
N TYR A 69 -55.41 -6.99 11.81
CA TYR A 69 -55.57 -6.59 13.21
C TYR A 69 -56.90 -5.89 13.42
N ASP A 70 -57.46 -6.00 14.62
CA ASP A 70 -58.65 -5.25 15.01
C ASP A 70 -58.36 -3.74 15.06
N GLU A 71 -59.35 -2.91 14.74
CA GLU A 71 -59.27 -1.46 14.82
C GLU A 71 -58.79 -0.98 16.21
N GLY A 72 -57.78 -0.11 16.21
CA GLY A 72 -57.16 0.43 17.41
C GLY A 72 -56.07 -0.45 18.03
N ALA A 73 -55.74 -1.60 17.42
CA ALA A 73 -54.62 -2.43 17.85
C ALA A 73 -53.28 -1.68 17.74
N GLU A 74 -52.41 -1.88 18.72
CA GLU A 74 -51.05 -1.35 18.73
C GLU A 74 -50.05 -2.45 18.34
N VAL A 75 -49.24 -2.20 17.32
CA VAL A 75 -48.26 -3.15 16.77
C VAL A 75 -46.88 -2.51 16.83
N THR A 76 -45.90 -3.23 17.39
CA THR A 76 -44.50 -2.80 17.39
C THR A 76 -43.71 -3.61 16.36
N ILE A 77 -42.98 -2.91 15.50
CA ILE A 77 -42.14 -3.45 14.43
C ILE A 77 -40.70 -3.04 14.74
N THR A 78 -39.77 -3.98 14.64
CA THR A 78 -38.34 -3.70 14.79
C THR A 78 -37.61 -4.04 13.50
N ALA A 79 -36.86 -3.07 12.97
CA ALA A 79 -35.91 -3.24 11.88
C ALA A 79 -34.52 -3.59 12.44
N THR A 80 -33.88 -4.61 11.88
CA THR A 80 -32.53 -5.07 12.24
C THR A 80 -31.66 -5.01 10.99
N PRO A 81 -30.66 -4.11 10.92
CA PRO A 81 -29.71 -4.08 9.82
C PRO A 81 -28.92 -5.38 9.75
N ASP A 82 -28.61 -5.83 8.53
CA ASP A 82 -27.61 -6.86 8.31
C ASP A 82 -26.20 -6.27 8.52
N GLU A 83 -25.19 -7.13 8.61
CA GLU A 83 -23.80 -6.69 8.72
C GLU A 83 -23.41 -5.78 7.54
N GLY A 84 -22.81 -4.62 7.82
CA GLY A 84 -22.44 -3.63 6.79
C GLY A 84 -23.50 -2.58 6.46
N TYR A 85 -24.71 -2.68 7.02
CA TYR A 85 -25.82 -1.76 6.73
C TYR A 85 -26.26 -0.95 7.95
N GLU A 86 -26.81 0.24 7.72
CA GLU A 86 -27.45 1.07 8.72
C GLU A 86 -28.94 1.25 8.42
N PHE A 87 -29.76 1.27 9.47
CA PHE A 87 -31.18 1.61 9.35
C PHE A 87 -31.33 3.13 9.25
N ILE A 88 -31.88 3.61 8.13
CA ILE A 88 -32.00 5.05 7.87
C ILE A 88 -33.42 5.59 8.10
N GLY A 89 -34.45 4.72 8.07
CA GLY A 89 -35.82 5.15 8.36
C GLY A 89 -36.89 4.19 7.83
N TRP A 90 -38.15 4.58 8.02
CA TRP A 90 -39.31 3.85 7.51
C TRP A 90 -39.99 4.62 6.38
N GLU A 91 -40.24 3.99 5.23
CA GLU A 91 -41.16 4.57 4.25
C GLU A 91 -42.59 4.40 4.73
N GLY A 92 -43.39 5.48 4.73
CA GLY A 92 -44.75 5.48 5.29
C GLY A 92 -44.83 5.90 6.76
N SER A 93 -43.71 6.29 7.39
CA SER A 93 -43.66 6.89 8.73
C SER A 93 -42.50 7.86 8.88
N ASP A 94 -42.69 8.99 9.57
CA ASP A 94 -41.60 9.96 9.83
C ASP A 94 -40.64 9.50 10.95
N SER A 95 -40.77 8.26 11.43
CA SER A 95 -39.91 7.73 12.49
C SER A 95 -38.53 7.36 11.96
N VAL A 96 -37.49 7.83 12.65
CA VAL A 96 -36.09 7.46 12.45
C VAL A 96 -35.60 6.41 13.45
N SER A 97 -36.48 5.91 14.32
CA SER A 97 -36.14 4.81 15.23
C SER A 97 -36.34 3.47 14.54
N ASN A 98 -35.38 2.56 14.71
CA ASN A 98 -35.48 1.18 14.24
C ASN A 98 -36.58 0.37 14.95
N SER A 99 -37.20 0.91 16.02
CA SER A 99 -38.41 0.37 16.63
C SER A 99 -39.57 1.34 16.40
N LEU A 100 -40.63 0.85 15.74
CA LEU A 100 -41.80 1.63 15.36
C LEU A 100 -43.07 1.03 15.96
N SER A 101 -43.81 1.84 16.73
CA SER A 101 -45.13 1.47 17.25
C SER A 101 -46.24 2.17 16.45
N LEU A 102 -47.19 1.40 15.94
CA LEU A 102 -48.31 1.85 15.12
C LEU A 102 -49.64 1.51 15.78
N THR A 103 -50.60 2.44 15.76
CA THR A 103 -52.01 2.15 16.05
C THR A 103 -52.79 2.03 14.76
N LEU A 104 -53.35 0.85 14.47
CA LEU A 104 -54.02 0.57 13.21
C LEU A 104 -55.49 1.04 13.21
N ASN A 105 -55.74 2.15 12.51
CA ASN A 105 -57.09 2.68 12.26
C ASN A 105 -57.43 2.72 10.75
N SER A 106 -56.55 2.20 9.90
CA SER A 106 -56.71 2.04 8.46
C SER A 106 -55.69 1.01 7.96
N ASP A 107 -55.90 0.48 6.75
CA ASP A 107 -54.87 -0.30 6.07
C ASP A 107 -53.58 0.52 5.95
N THR A 108 -52.45 -0.09 6.29
CA THR A 108 -51.16 0.61 6.43
C THR A 108 -50.06 -0.24 5.81
N SER A 109 -49.19 0.39 5.01
CA SER A 109 -48.01 -0.24 4.45
C SER A 109 -46.78 0.55 4.88
N ILE A 110 -45.78 -0.13 5.43
CA ILE A 110 -44.53 0.48 5.86
C ILE A 110 -43.35 -0.35 5.34
N GLU A 111 -42.29 0.30 4.90
CA GLU A 111 -41.06 -0.34 4.45
C GLU A 111 -39.86 0.09 5.31
N ALA A 112 -39.06 -0.86 5.79
CA ALA A 112 -37.77 -0.55 6.42
C ALA A 112 -36.73 -0.23 5.35
N ILE A 113 -36.08 0.93 5.49
CA ILE A 113 -35.03 1.37 4.57
C ILE A 113 -33.68 1.21 5.26
N PHE A 114 -32.78 0.51 4.58
CA PHE A 114 -31.39 0.34 4.96
C PHE A 114 -30.49 0.94 3.88
N GLU A 115 -29.35 1.45 4.30
CA GLU A 115 -28.29 1.92 3.40
C GLU A 115 -27.00 1.21 3.80
N LEU A 116 -26.15 0.88 2.82
CA LEU A 116 -24.83 0.35 3.11
C LEU A 116 -24.10 1.43 3.93
N GLY A 117 -23.72 1.10 5.16
CA GLY A 117 -22.98 2.02 6.00
C GLY A 117 -21.67 2.35 5.31
N LEU A 118 -21.34 3.64 5.20
CA LEU A 118 -19.98 4.07 4.90
C LEU A 118 -19.15 3.79 6.17
N ILE A 119 -18.85 2.52 6.38
CA ILE A 119 -18.01 2.09 7.50
C ILE A 119 -16.61 2.54 7.14
N ASP A 120 -16.06 3.40 7.98
CA ASP A 120 -14.67 3.82 7.99
C ASP A 120 -14.15 3.32 9.34
N THR A 121 -13.74 2.06 9.37
CA THR A 121 -13.40 1.34 10.60
C THR A 121 -12.16 1.94 11.26
N ASP A 122 -11.27 2.54 10.49
CA ASP A 122 -10.00 3.08 10.97
C ASP A 122 -9.96 4.62 11.11
N GLY A 123 -10.98 5.31 10.56
CA GLY A 123 -11.27 6.72 10.78
C GLY A 123 -10.48 7.67 9.88
N ASP A 124 -9.96 7.23 8.74
CA ASP A 124 -9.13 8.05 7.84
C ASP A 124 -9.91 8.86 6.80
N GLY A 125 -11.23 8.65 6.73
CA GLY A 125 -12.12 9.30 5.79
C GLY A 125 -12.26 8.58 4.44
N VAL A 126 -11.68 7.39 4.28
CA VAL A 126 -11.92 6.42 3.20
C VAL A 126 -12.85 5.33 3.75
N ILE A 127 -13.80 4.87 2.95
CA ILE A 127 -14.75 3.85 3.38
C ILE A 127 -14.12 2.46 3.19
N ASP A 128 -14.39 1.52 4.09
CA ASP A 128 -13.80 0.17 4.11
C ASP A 128 -13.91 -0.60 2.78
N SER A 129 -14.93 -0.30 1.96
CA SER A 129 -15.11 -0.91 0.64
C SER A 129 -14.20 -0.33 -0.45
N GLU A 130 -13.68 0.87 -0.23
CA GLU A 130 -12.71 1.58 -1.07
C GLU A 130 -11.30 1.59 -0.46
N ASP A 131 -11.18 1.24 0.82
CA ASP A 131 -9.93 1.12 1.55
C ASP A 131 -9.23 -0.21 1.25
N TYR A 132 -7.90 -0.17 1.19
CA TYR A 132 -7.09 -1.31 0.78
C TYR A 132 -6.98 -2.30 1.92
N ALA A 133 -7.42 -3.53 1.68
CA ALA A 133 -7.37 -4.55 2.69
C ALA A 133 -5.91 -4.94 3.05
N PRO A 134 -5.60 -4.99 4.34
CA PRO A 134 -6.43 -4.55 5.46
C PRO A 134 -6.27 -3.06 5.78
N LEU A 135 -7.42 -2.53 6.18
CA LEU A 135 -7.76 -1.14 6.45
C LEU A 135 -6.62 -0.41 7.15
N ASN A 136 -6.03 0.56 6.44
CA ASN A 136 -4.86 1.29 6.89
C ASN A 136 -5.15 2.80 6.86
N PRO A 137 -5.30 3.45 8.03
CA PRO A 137 -5.76 4.82 8.09
C PRO A 137 -4.70 5.86 7.65
N PHE A 138 -3.55 5.39 7.19
CA PHE A 138 -2.39 6.16 6.77
C PHE A 138 -1.89 5.79 5.37
N LEU A 139 -2.55 4.87 4.68
CA LEU A 139 -2.22 4.45 3.32
C LEU A 139 -3.42 4.67 2.41
N THR A 140 -3.45 5.82 1.76
CA THR A 140 -4.33 5.98 0.60
C THR A 140 -3.76 5.20 -0.59
N TYR A 141 -4.61 4.83 -1.56
CA TYR A 141 -4.18 4.20 -2.82
C TYR A 141 -3.01 4.97 -3.45
N ASP A 142 -3.01 6.29 -3.37
CA ASP A 142 -2.03 7.17 -4.00
C ASP A 142 -0.61 6.99 -3.42
N ASP A 143 -0.44 6.50 -2.18
CA ASP A 143 0.88 6.48 -1.53
C ASP A 143 1.91 5.46 -2.05
N TRP A 144 1.55 4.61 -3.01
CA TRP A 144 2.39 3.52 -3.50
C TRP A 144 3.18 3.90 -4.74
N GLY A 145 4.52 3.85 -4.63
CA GLY A 145 5.41 4.14 -5.75
C GLY A 145 5.67 5.63 -5.98
N GLU A 146 5.10 6.51 -5.15
CA GLU A 146 5.28 7.96 -5.27
C GLU A 146 6.60 8.45 -4.66
N PHE A 147 7.24 9.40 -5.33
CA PHE A 147 8.25 10.25 -4.71
C PHE A 147 7.59 11.23 -3.72
N LYS A 148 8.20 11.40 -2.54
CA LYS A 148 7.76 12.42 -1.57
C LYS A 148 8.70 13.61 -1.61
N GLU A 149 8.23 14.80 -1.22
CA GLU A 149 9.11 15.98 -1.16
C GLU A 149 10.11 15.90 0.02
N GLU A 150 9.81 15.07 1.02
CA GLU A 150 10.60 14.88 2.23
C GLU A 150 11.66 13.79 2.11
N TYR A 151 12.78 13.98 2.79
CA TYR A 151 13.82 12.96 2.90
C TYR A 151 13.35 11.76 3.73
N ALA A 152 13.88 10.59 3.41
CA ALA A 152 13.70 9.40 4.22
C ALA A 152 14.13 9.63 5.69
N GLU A 153 13.30 9.18 6.63
CA GLU A 153 13.63 9.13 8.06
C GLU A 153 14.66 8.03 8.33
N VAL A 154 15.78 8.37 8.98
CA VAL A 154 16.85 7.40 9.26
C VAL A 154 16.80 6.96 10.72
N PHE A 155 16.61 5.66 10.94
CA PHE A 155 16.66 4.98 12.22
C PHE A 155 17.92 4.12 12.29
N TYR A 156 18.57 4.07 13.44
CA TYR A 156 19.83 3.34 13.59
C TYR A 156 20.00 2.80 15.00
N SER A 157 20.72 1.69 15.15
CA SER A 157 21.03 1.14 16.47
C SER A 157 22.13 1.97 17.15
N SER A 158 22.02 2.11 18.48
CA SER A 158 22.84 3.05 19.27
C SER A 158 24.31 2.68 19.43
N ASP A 159 24.69 1.49 18.97
CA ASP A 159 26.06 0.96 18.96
C ASP A 159 26.87 1.38 17.72
N ILE A 160 26.24 2.09 16.77
CA ILE A 160 26.92 2.71 15.63
C ILE A 160 27.56 4.03 16.09
N SER A 161 28.82 4.28 15.72
CA SER A 161 29.50 5.52 16.10
C SER A 161 28.84 6.76 15.48
N GLU A 162 28.85 7.88 16.20
CA GLU A 162 28.28 9.15 15.75
C GLU A 162 28.85 9.60 14.40
N THR A 163 30.16 9.45 14.19
CA THR A 163 30.81 9.80 12.92
C THR A 163 30.26 8.96 11.75
N ASN A 164 30.01 7.68 11.98
CA ASN A 164 29.45 6.81 10.95
C ASN A 164 28.02 7.23 10.60
N VAL A 165 27.21 7.55 11.61
CA VAL A 165 25.84 8.03 11.44
C VAL A 165 25.84 9.32 10.61
N GLN A 166 26.71 10.28 10.93
CA GLN A 166 26.78 11.56 10.23
C GLN A 166 27.20 11.41 8.76
N GLU A 167 28.24 10.63 8.47
CA GLU A 167 28.68 10.43 7.07
C GLU A 167 27.65 9.65 6.24
N MET A 168 26.95 8.71 6.88
CA MET A 168 25.88 7.95 6.27
C MET A 168 24.67 8.82 5.94
N ILE A 169 24.17 9.62 6.89
CA ILE A 169 23.06 10.56 6.67
C ILE A 169 23.44 11.55 5.56
N ARG A 170 24.66 12.11 5.62
CA ARG A 170 25.17 13.01 4.58
C ARG A 170 25.17 12.36 3.19
N ALA A 171 25.54 11.08 3.10
CA ALA A 171 25.51 10.34 1.84
C ALA A 171 24.08 10.11 1.33
N ILE A 172 23.14 9.74 2.21
CA ILE A 172 21.73 9.55 1.88
C ILE A 172 21.10 10.85 1.36
N GLU A 173 21.26 11.95 2.09
CA GLU A 173 20.74 13.28 1.71
C GLU A 173 21.32 13.74 0.36
N MET A 174 22.64 13.60 0.18
CA MET A 174 23.30 13.95 -1.08
C MET A 174 22.72 13.16 -2.27
N TRP A 175 22.40 11.88 -2.11
CA TRP A 175 21.79 11.10 -3.19
C TRP A 175 20.32 11.42 -3.42
N GLN A 176 19.57 11.74 -2.37
CA GLN A 176 18.20 12.25 -2.49
C GLN A 176 18.15 13.58 -3.24
N ASP A 177 19.13 14.47 -3.06
CA ASP A 177 19.23 15.71 -3.83
C ASP A 177 19.42 15.47 -5.34
N VAL A 178 20.15 14.40 -5.69
CA VAL A 178 20.42 14.07 -7.09
C VAL A 178 19.23 13.31 -7.71
N LEU A 179 18.73 12.28 -7.03
CA LEU A 179 17.75 11.33 -7.54
C LEU A 179 16.30 11.75 -7.31
N GLY A 180 16.04 12.62 -6.35
CA GLY A 180 14.72 12.88 -5.81
C GLY A 180 14.57 12.22 -4.44
N SER A 181 13.91 12.92 -3.53
CA SER A 181 13.58 12.40 -2.20
C SER A 181 12.51 11.31 -2.33
N VAL A 182 12.74 10.17 -1.68
CA VAL A 182 11.83 9.00 -1.76
C VAL A 182 10.89 8.90 -0.56
N GLY A 183 11.05 9.76 0.46
CA GLY A 183 10.38 9.62 1.74
C GLY A 183 10.66 8.26 2.41
N GLY A 184 9.77 7.84 3.30
CA GLY A 184 9.85 6.54 3.96
C GLY A 184 10.93 6.46 5.04
N GLU A 185 11.41 5.25 5.32
CA GLU A 185 12.26 4.94 6.47
C GLU A 185 13.50 4.12 6.06
N ILE A 186 14.65 4.43 6.65
CA ILE A 186 15.89 3.69 6.47
C ILE A 186 16.36 3.22 7.83
N TYR A 187 16.43 1.90 8.04
CA TYR A 187 16.88 1.27 9.26
C TYR A 187 18.30 0.76 9.11
N VAL A 188 19.18 1.22 9.98
CA VAL A 188 20.62 0.93 9.93
C VAL A 188 21.02 0.10 11.14
N VAL A 189 21.43 -1.13 10.85
CA VAL A 189 21.57 -2.20 11.83
C VAL A 189 23.05 -2.39 12.18
N GLY A 190 23.41 -2.09 13.42
CA GLY A 190 24.71 -2.36 14.01
C GLY A 190 24.88 -3.82 14.49
N PRO A 191 26.02 -4.16 15.10
CA PRO A 191 26.34 -5.52 15.56
C PRO A 191 25.69 -5.90 16.90
N GLY A 192 25.33 -4.91 17.71
CA GLY A 192 24.86 -5.01 19.07
C GLY A 192 23.53 -5.74 19.17
N VAL A 193 23.46 -6.74 20.06
CA VAL A 193 22.26 -7.57 20.19
C VAL A 193 21.13 -6.78 20.83
N ASP A 194 21.42 -6.05 21.91
CA ASP A 194 20.42 -5.30 22.65
C ASP A 194 20.05 -4.00 21.92
N GLU A 195 21.03 -3.33 21.31
CA GLU A 195 20.82 -2.08 20.57
C GLU A 195 19.96 -2.29 19.32
N VAL A 196 20.14 -3.42 18.61
CA VAL A 196 19.27 -3.78 17.50
C VAL A 196 17.91 -4.28 17.98
N TYR A 197 17.80 -4.89 19.17
CA TYR A 197 16.50 -5.23 19.75
C TYR A 197 15.61 -3.99 19.92
N GLU A 198 16.17 -2.90 20.46
CA GLU A 198 15.46 -1.63 20.62
C GLU A 198 15.08 -1.00 19.26
N LEU A 199 15.97 -1.09 18.27
CA LEU A 199 15.68 -0.65 16.91
C LEU A 199 14.51 -1.43 16.29
N VAL A 200 14.48 -2.76 16.46
CA VAL A 200 13.38 -3.60 15.97
C VAL A 200 12.08 -3.32 16.73
N SER A 201 12.16 -3.07 18.05
CA SER A 201 10.98 -2.65 18.81
C SER A 201 10.39 -1.36 18.24
N THR A 202 11.23 -0.37 17.93
CA THR A 202 10.83 0.88 17.29
C THR A 202 10.20 0.64 15.92
N PHE A 203 10.81 -0.22 15.10
CA PHE A 203 10.24 -0.64 13.83
C PHE A 203 8.82 -1.22 14.03
N CYS A 204 8.66 -2.19 14.93
CA CYS A 204 7.38 -2.85 15.17
C CYS A 204 6.30 -1.91 15.71
N ASP A 205 6.67 -1.01 16.64
CA ASP A 205 5.74 0.00 17.17
C ASP A 205 5.21 0.88 16.05
N ARG A 206 6.08 1.37 15.17
CA ARG A 206 5.68 2.21 14.04
C ARG A 206 4.76 1.50 13.07
N ARG A 207 4.98 0.20 12.81
CA ARG A 207 4.07 -0.56 11.95
C ARG A 207 2.69 -0.74 12.58
N ILE A 208 2.62 -0.94 13.89
CA ILE A 208 1.34 -1.00 14.61
C ILE A 208 0.65 0.35 14.57
N GLU A 209 1.38 1.42 14.88
CA GLU A 209 0.88 2.80 14.80
C GLU A 209 0.36 3.15 13.40
N ARG A 210 0.94 2.56 12.35
CA ARG A 210 0.56 2.78 10.95
C ARG A 210 -0.39 1.74 10.37
N GLY A 211 -0.88 0.76 11.14
CA GLY A 211 -1.73 -0.31 10.59
C GLY A 211 -1.05 -1.21 9.54
N GLU A 212 0.28 -1.21 9.45
CA GLU A 212 1.05 -1.97 8.44
C GLU A 212 1.22 -3.46 8.78
N PHE A 213 0.72 -3.93 9.92
CA PHE A 213 0.75 -5.35 10.30
C PHE A 213 -0.62 -6.00 10.26
N PHE A 214 -0.76 -6.96 9.35
CA PHE A 214 -2.03 -7.60 9.08
C PHE A 214 -2.25 -8.72 10.08
N GLY A 215 -2.98 -8.41 11.15
CA GLY A 215 -3.04 -9.20 12.37
C GLY A 215 -4.20 -10.18 12.48
N GLY A 216 -5.21 -10.18 11.59
CA GLY A 216 -6.49 -10.80 11.96
C GLY A 216 -6.96 -10.29 13.34
N ASP A 217 -7.58 -11.14 14.17
CA ASP A 217 -8.07 -10.79 15.52
C ASP A 217 -6.99 -10.55 16.61
N MET A 218 -5.73 -10.26 16.23
CA MET A 218 -4.65 -10.02 17.21
C MET A 218 -4.69 -8.60 17.79
N ASN A 219 -4.45 -8.47 19.10
CA ASN A 219 -4.23 -7.17 19.72
C ASN A 219 -2.79 -6.66 19.50
N ASP A 220 -2.55 -5.36 19.72
CA ASP A 220 -1.26 -4.69 19.52
C ASP A 220 -0.07 -5.41 20.17
N ASN A 221 -0.24 -5.95 21.39
CA ASN A 221 0.85 -6.67 22.06
C ASN A 221 1.18 -7.99 21.35
N GLN A 222 0.17 -8.69 20.84
CA GLN A 222 0.36 -9.91 20.05
C GLN A 222 1.00 -9.58 18.70
N ILE A 223 0.55 -8.52 18.03
CA ILE A 223 1.14 -8.02 16.77
C ILE A 223 2.60 -7.65 16.98
N LYS A 224 2.92 -6.90 18.05
CA LYS A 224 4.30 -6.50 18.37
C LYS A 224 5.18 -7.72 18.60
N SER A 225 4.73 -8.67 19.41
CA SER A 225 5.49 -9.89 19.71
C SER A 225 5.73 -10.74 18.46
N TYR A 226 4.72 -10.85 17.59
CA TYR A 226 4.83 -11.48 16.28
C TYR A 226 5.88 -10.77 15.40
N CYS A 227 5.77 -9.44 15.26
CA CYS A 227 6.72 -8.63 14.49
C CYS A 227 8.15 -8.80 15.01
N MET A 228 8.36 -8.70 16.33
CA MET A 228 9.67 -8.87 16.94
C MET A 228 10.29 -10.22 16.56
N THR A 229 9.49 -11.29 16.57
CA THR A 229 9.95 -12.62 16.15
C THR A 229 10.26 -12.67 14.66
N ALA A 230 9.35 -12.17 13.82
CA ALA A 230 9.51 -12.12 12.37
C ALA A 230 10.78 -11.37 11.94
N LYS A 231 11.09 -10.28 12.64
CA LYS A 231 12.20 -9.39 12.27
C LYS A 231 13.49 -9.74 12.98
N TYR A 232 13.47 -10.32 14.19
CA TYR A 232 14.68 -10.43 15.01
C TYR A 232 14.92 -11.78 15.71
N HIS A 233 14.18 -12.84 15.36
CA HIS A 233 14.56 -14.20 15.78
C HIS A 233 15.99 -14.55 15.31
N PRO A 234 16.84 -15.20 16.14
CA PRO A 234 16.57 -15.80 17.45
C PRO A 234 16.71 -14.86 18.67
N ASN A 235 16.98 -13.58 18.44
CA ASN A 235 17.22 -12.60 19.51
C ASN A 235 15.91 -11.97 20.05
N ALA A 236 14.75 -12.35 19.49
CA ALA A 236 13.45 -11.91 19.95
C ALA A 236 12.75 -12.96 20.82
N GLN A 237 11.93 -12.50 21.77
CA GLN A 237 11.07 -13.36 22.57
C GLN A 237 9.95 -13.98 21.72
N THR A 238 9.68 -15.26 21.94
CA THR A 238 8.72 -16.05 21.14
C THR A 238 7.44 -16.41 21.92
N GLU A 239 7.15 -15.69 23.00
CA GLU A 239 6.06 -16.03 23.95
C GLU A 239 4.66 -16.02 23.32
N TRP A 240 4.46 -15.29 22.21
CA TRP A 240 3.23 -15.29 21.43
C TRP A 240 2.85 -16.67 20.87
N MET A 241 3.82 -17.56 20.62
CA MET A 241 3.56 -18.92 20.10
C MET A 241 2.82 -19.82 21.11
N ASN A 242 2.78 -19.46 22.40
CA ASN A 242 2.08 -20.23 23.42
C ASN A 242 0.57 -19.93 23.48
N GLN A 243 0.06 -19.02 22.65
CA GLN A 243 -1.36 -18.62 22.63
C GLN A 243 -2.07 -19.30 21.45
N ALA A 244 -2.60 -20.50 21.71
CA ALA A 244 -3.44 -21.24 20.77
C ALA A 244 -4.78 -20.51 20.57
N ASN A 245 -4.98 -19.89 19.40
CA ASN A 245 -6.27 -19.68 18.68
C ASN A 245 -6.17 -18.48 17.72
N ILE A 246 -5.43 -18.62 16.62
CA ILE A 246 -5.58 -17.69 15.48
C ILE A 246 -5.99 -18.56 14.28
N PRO A 247 -7.18 -18.38 13.68
CA PRO A 247 -7.67 -19.20 12.57
C PRO A 247 -6.73 -19.18 11.37
N ASP A 248 -6.63 -20.31 10.66
CA ASP A 248 -5.95 -20.43 9.37
C ASP A 248 -6.72 -19.61 8.32
N SER A 249 -6.11 -18.55 7.82
CA SER A 249 -6.42 -18.01 6.50
C SER A 249 -5.13 -18.01 5.70
N ASP A 250 -5.21 -18.51 4.47
CA ASP A 250 -4.10 -19.01 3.65
C ASP A 250 -3.08 -17.95 3.18
N GLU A 251 -3.24 -16.68 3.59
CA GLU A 251 -2.46 -15.57 3.03
C GLU A 251 -1.43 -14.96 4.00
N GLY A 252 -1.33 -15.46 5.24
CA GLY A 252 -0.44 -14.86 6.23
C GLY A 252 0.24 -15.83 7.20
N ARG A 253 1.56 -15.95 7.04
CA ARG A 253 2.60 -16.14 8.09
C ARG A 253 3.21 -17.55 8.24
N SER A 254 4.44 -17.66 7.71
CA SER A 254 5.35 -18.83 7.76
C SER A 254 5.99 -19.14 9.12
N LEU A 255 5.64 -18.43 10.21
CA LEU A 255 6.35 -18.51 11.49
C LEU A 255 5.83 -19.57 12.48
N ARG A 256 4.87 -20.41 12.08
CA ARG A 256 4.00 -21.02 13.09
C ARG A 256 4.48 -22.25 13.85
N ASN A 257 5.58 -22.94 13.53
CA ASN A 257 5.94 -24.12 14.35
C ASN A 257 7.42 -24.48 14.48
N ASP A 258 8.27 -24.08 13.54
CA ASP A 258 9.70 -24.41 13.61
C ASP A 258 10.56 -23.19 13.26
N LEU A 259 11.02 -22.50 14.30
CA LEU A 259 11.95 -21.39 14.15
C LEU A 259 13.42 -21.84 14.11
N SER A 260 13.72 -23.15 14.19
CA SER A 260 15.11 -23.64 14.28
C SER A 260 15.97 -23.25 13.08
N ASN A 261 15.35 -23.06 11.91
CA ASN A 261 16.01 -22.60 10.69
C ASN A 261 15.55 -21.20 10.25
N PHE A 262 14.76 -20.51 11.07
CA PHE A 262 14.28 -19.17 10.77
C PHE A 262 15.24 -18.13 11.34
N GLU A 263 15.63 -17.16 10.52
CA GLU A 263 16.36 -15.97 10.96
C GLU A 263 15.57 -14.74 10.51
N GLY A 264 15.26 -13.88 11.47
CA GLY A 264 14.55 -12.64 11.20
C GLY A 264 15.40 -11.68 10.36
N HIS A 265 14.73 -10.82 9.60
CA HIS A 265 15.38 -9.90 8.67
C HIS A 265 16.46 -9.03 9.34
N PHE A 266 16.15 -8.32 10.43
CA PHE A 266 17.11 -7.52 11.19
C PHE A 266 18.20 -8.38 11.84
N ALA A 267 17.91 -9.62 12.23
CA ALA A 267 18.92 -10.52 12.79
C ALA A 267 19.97 -10.91 11.73
N LYS A 268 19.55 -11.11 10.49
CA LYS A 268 20.44 -11.31 9.33
C LYS A 268 21.35 -10.10 9.13
N TYR A 269 20.82 -8.88 9.12
CA TYR A 269 21.60 -7.65 8.96
C TYR A 269 22.56 -7.40 10.12
N ARG A 270 22.14 -7.63 11.37
CA ARG A 270 23.01 -7.54 12.55
C ARG A 270 24.18 -8.51 12.45
N ARG A 271 23.95 -9.75 11.99
CA ARG A 271 25.04 -10.72 11.82
C ARG A 271 26.01 -10.29 10.71
N ILE A 272 25.54 -9.64 9.65
CA ILE A 272 26.41 -9.06 8.61
C ILE A 272 27.27 -7.95 9.23
N ALA A 273 26.65 -7.03 10.00
CA ALA A 273 27.35 -5.99 10.75
C ALA A 273 28.40 -6.59 11.72
N GLU A 274 28.02 -7.57 12.53
CA GLU A 274 28.90 -8.26 13.49
C GLU A 274 30.13 -8.86 12.82
N LYS A 275 29.94 -9.48 11.66
CA LYS A 275 31.08 -10.00 10.91
C LYS A 275 32.03 -8.89 10.54
N GLY A 276 31.56 -7.65 10.33
CA GLY A 276 32.34 -6.55 9.77
C GLY A 276 32.48 -6.66 8.25
N SER A 277 31.83 -7.67 7.67
CA SER A 277 31.77 -7.90 6.24
C SER A 277 30.61 -7.14 5.66
N GLU A 278 30.92 -6.28 4.69
CA GLU A 278 29.95 -5.57 3.86
C GLU A 278 29.19 -4.47 4.61
N ILE A 279 29.14 -3.29 3.97
CA ILE A 279 27.88 -2.55 4.04
C ILE A 279 26.89 -3.51 3.36
N GLY A 280 26.07 -4.20 4.13
CA GLY A 280 25.26 -5.31 3.62
C GLY A 280 24.25 -4.77 2.62
N SER A 281 24.10 -5.45 1.49
CA SER A 281 23.11 -5.08 0.46
C SER A 281 21.76 -4.79 1.13
N PRO A 282 21.17 -3.59 0.92
CA PRO A 282 19.90 -3.24 1.50
C PRO A 282 18.89 -4.36 1.26
N GLY A 283 18.28 -4.77 2.36
CA GLY A 283 17.17 -5.69 2.33
C GLY A 283 15.95 -4.86 2.05
N PHE A 284 15.50 -4.87 0.80
CA PHE A 284 14.17 -4.41 0.49
C PHE A 284 13.22 -5.50 0.95
N ASP A 285 12.40 -5.18 1.94
CA ASP A 285 11.36 -6.08 2.39
C ASP A 285 10.21 -6.07 1.37
N ARG A 286 10.45 -6.66 0.20
CA ARG A 286 9.42 -6.78 -0.86
C ARG A 286 8.35 -7.81 -0.50
N GLY A 287 8.55 -8.58 0.57
CA GLY A 287 7.76 -9.78 0.88
C GLY A 287 6.47 -9.52 1.68
N ASP A 288 6.32 -8.34 2.28
CA ASP A 288 5.33 -8.14 3.36
C ASP A 288 4.21 -7.14 3.00
N ASN A 289 3.96 -6.86 1.72
CA ASN A 289 3.01 -5.79 1.31
C ASN A 289 3.35 -4.41 1.90
N THR A 290 4.59 -4.22 2.35
CA THR A 290 5.08 -2.91 2.77
C THR A 290 5.30 -2.11 1.50
N ASN A 291 4.29 -1.31 1.13
CA ASN A 291 4.48 -0.11 0.33
C ASN A 291 5.84 0.47 0.68
N LEU A 292 6.76 0.63 -0.27
CA LEU A 292 8.21 0.85 -0.10
C LEU A 292 8.56 2.05 0.81
N ARG A 293 8.28 1.94 2.11
CA ARG A 293 8.58 2.94 3.12
C ARG A 293 9.68 2.44 4.03
N THR A 294 10.41 1.39 3.64
CA THR A 294 11.44 0.80 4.51
C THR A 294 12.57 0.15 3.77
N VAL A 295 13.77 0.60 4.07
CA VAL A 295 15.02 -0.04 3.67
C VAL A 295 15.74 -0.48 4.93
N THR A 296 16.20 -1.73 4.98
CA THR A 296 17.08 -2.20 6.08
C THR A 296 18.50 -2.39 5.57
N ILE A 297 19.49 -1.84 6.27
CA ILE A 297 20.91 -1.82 5.87
C ILE A 297 21.77 -2.20 7.07
N SER A 298 22.87 -2.92 6.88
CA SER A 298 23.83 -3.17 7.97
C SER A 298 24.94 -2.14 8.00
N ALA A 299 25.27 -1.63 9.19
CA ALA A 299 26.40 -0.74 9.38
C ALA A 299 27.74 -1.49 9.34
N PRO A 300 28.80 -0.91 8.75
CA PRO A 300 30.16 -1.35 8.93
C PRO A 300 30.59 -1.07 10.38
N THR A 301 31.19 -2.06 11.01
CA THR A 301 31.47 -2.06 12.46
C THR A 301 32.91 -1.75 12.81
N SER A 302 33.70 -1.42 11.80
CA SER A 302 35.14 -1.46 11.84
C SER A 302 35.78 -0.09 11.56
N TYR A 303 35.11 0.98 12.01
CA TYR A 303 35.64 2.34 11.90
C TYR A 303 36.81 2.56 12.86
N ASP A 304 37.91 3.05 12.31
CA ASP A 304 39.12 3.43 13.00
C ASP A 304 39.18 4.97 13.04
N GLU A 305 38.89 5.53 14.21
CA GLU A 305 38.87 6.98 14.47
C GLU A 305 40.22 7.67 14.22
N GLU A 306 41.34 6.95 14.38
CA GLU A 306 42.67 7.52 14.21
C GLU A 306 43.03 7.68 12.72
N THR A 307 42.63 6.70 11.91
CA THR A 307 42.90 6.71 10.46
C THR A 307 41.74 7.28 9.62
N ASN A 308 40.56 7.46 10.21
CA ASN A 308 39.32 7.80 9.52
C ASN A 308 39.02 6.79 8.39
N LEU A 309 39.13 5.49 8.70
CA LEU A 309 38.89 4.39 7.75
C LEU A 309 38.07 3.27 8.40
N PHE A 310 37.26 2.59 7.61
CA PHE A 310 36.50 1.38 7.92
C PHE A 310 37.23 0.16 7.39
N TYR A 311 37.08 -1.02 7.97
CA TYR A 311 37.57 -2.27 7.38
C TYR A 311 36.48 -2.97 6.56
N ASP A 312 36.69 -3.09 5.25
CA ASP A 312 35.87 -3.88 4.32
C ASP A 312 36.42 -5.31 4.25
N GLN A 313 35.68 -6.29 4.77
CA GLN A 313 36.12 -7.69 4.77
C GLN A 313 36.00 -8.40 3.44
N THR A 314 35.11 -7.95 2.54
CA THR A 314 34.97 -8.56 1.21
C THR A 314 36.29 -8.48 0.46
N TYR A 315 37.01 -7.39 0.69
CA TYR A 315 38.31 -7.14 0.07
C TYR A 315 39.48 -7.22 1.06
N GLY A 316 39.21 -7.33 2.36
CA GLY A 316 40.23 -7.40 3.41
C GLY A 316 41.05 -6.12 3.57
N VAL A 317 40.45 -4.95 3.30
CA VAL A 317 41.16 -3.66 3.24
C VAL A 317 40.46 -2.57 4.04
N LYS A 318 41.20 -1.53 4.45
CA LYS A 318 40.61 -0.34 5.05
C LYS A 318 40.14 0.66 3.98
N VAL A 319 38.89 1.09 4.04
CA VAL A 319 38.21 2.01 3.12
C VAL A 319 37.77 3.28 3.85
N PRO A 320 37.84 4.47 3.22
CA PRO A 320 37.42 5.73 3.84
C PRO A 320 35.88 5.88 3.94
N PRO A 321 35.37 6.81 4.78
CA PRO A 321 33.94 7.05 5.00
C PRO A 321 33.11 7.28 3.75
N TRP A 322 33.72 7.82 2.71
CA TRP A 322 33.03 8.03 1.44
C TRP A 322 32.59 6.77 0.73
N ARG A 323 33.08 5.60 1.15
CA ARG A 323 32.57 4.32 0.68
C ARG A 323 31.05 4.19 0.89
N TRP A 324 30.52 4.82 1.95
CA TRP A 324 29.08 4.98 2.13
C TRP A 324 28.42 5.65 0.94
N THR A 325 29.00 6.73 0.44
CA THR A 325 28.50 7.46 -0.71
C THR A 325 28.39 6.56 -1.94
N GLU A 326 29.42 5.81 -2.30
CA GLU A 326 29.32 4.90 -3.45
C GLU A 326 28.31 3.77 -3.24
N PHE A 327 28.27 3.22 -2.03
CA PHE A 327 27.33 2.17 -1.66
C PHE A 327 25.89 2.65 -1.78
N PHE A 328 25.55 3.76 -1.12
CA PHE A 328 24.24 4.37 -1.24
C PHE A 328 23.91 4.76 -2.67
N ALA A 329 24.87 5.18 -3.49
CA ALA A 329 24.57 5.48 -4.90
C ALA A 329 24.00 4.26 -5.63
N ASN A 330 24.68 3.12 -5.54
CA ASN A 330 24.28 1.89 -6.24
C ASN A 330 22.96 1.33 -5.70
N GLU A 331 22.77 1.43 -4.40
CA GLU A 331 21.65 0.83 -3.69
C GLU A 331 20.42 1.73 -3.69
N PHE A 332 20.61 3.03 -3.51
CA PHE A 332 19.55 4.03 -3.61
C PHE A 332 19.06 4.15 -5.06
N TYR A 333 19.92 4.00 -6.08
CA TYR A 333 19.43 3.88 -7.46
C TYR A 333 18.56 2.63 -7.64
N THR A 334 18.90 1.51 -7.00
CA THR A 334 18.10 0.28 -7.07
C THR A 334 16.78 0.43 -6.30
N LEU A 335 16.78 1.16 -5.18
CA LEU A 335 15.59 1.55 -4.43
C LEU A 335 14.66 2.39 -5.29
N VAL A 336 15.19 3.50 -5.79
CA VAL A 336 14.54 4.43 -6.72
C VAL A 336 13.97 3.63 -7.88
N TYR A 337 14.75 2.75 -8.49
CA TYR A 337 14.26 1.82 -9.50
C TYR A 337 13.14 0.90 -9.03
N SER A 338 13.24 0.31 -7.84
CA SER A 338 12.21 -0.62 -7.36
C SER A 338 10.86 0.06 -7.14
N PHE A 339 10.83 1.34 -6.75
CA PHE A 339 9.60 2.13 -6.73
C PHE A 339 8.96 2.20 -8.12
N TYR A 340 9.79 2.29 -9.16
CA TYR A 340 9.36 2.47 -10.56
C TYR A 340 8.80 1.21 -11.21
N ASN A 341 9.02 0.08 -10.54
CA ASN A 341 8.91 -1.26 -11.09
C ASN A 341 8.00 -2.15 -10.25
N THR A 342 7.27 -1.56 -9.31
CA THR A 342 6.40 -2.27 -8.39
C THR A 342 4.97 -1.84 -8.69
N GLU A 343 4.33 -2.50 -9.66
CA GLU A 343 2.90 -2.34 -9.87
C GLU A 343 2.11 -2.99 -8.71
N LYS A 344 0.98 -2.40 -8.36
CA LYS A 344 0.05 -2.89 -7.34
C LYS A 344 -0.74 -4.13 -7.79
N GLU A 345 -1.06 -4.19 -9.08
CA GLU A 345 -1.93 -5.22 -9.64
C GLU A 345 -1.13 -6.45 -10.07
N TYR A 346 -1.53 -7.59 -9.55
CA TYR A 346 -1.06 -8.88 -10.03
C TYR A 346 -2.15 -9.47 -10.92
N ILE A 347 -1.78 -9.79 -12.15
CA ILE A 347 -2.62 -10.59 -13.03
C ILE A 347 -2.02 -11.99 -13.06
N GLN A 348 -2.85 -13.00 -12.85
CA GLN A 348 -2.42 -14.36 -13.11
C GLN A 348 -2.37 -14.56 -14.63
N ASP A 349 -1.19 -14.83 -15.16
CA ASP A 349 -1.01 -15.18 -16.57
C ASP A 349 -1.81 -16.45 -16.85
N GLU A 350 -2.85 -16.32 -17.68
CA GLU A 350 -3.79 -17.40 -17.99
C GLU A 350 -3.13 -18.60 -18.73
N ILE A 351 -1.89 -18.45 -19.21
CA ILE A 351 -1.17 -19.45 -20.00
C ILE A 351 -0.31 -20.37 -19.12
N ASN A 352 0.41 -19.81 -18.14
CA ASN A 352 1.32 -20.56 -17.27
C ASN A 352 0.87 -20.61 -15.80
N GLY A 353 -0.11 -19.78 -15.41
CA GLY A 353 -0.61 -19.68 -14.05
C GLY A 353 0.29 -18.87 -13.11
N ASP A 354 1.36 -18.25 -13.62
CA ASP A 354 2.27 -17.40 -12.85
C ASP A 354 1.63 -16.03 -12.60
N TRP A 355 1.83 -15.49 -11.40
CA TRP A 355 1.43 -14.11 -11.11
C TRP A 355 2.43 -13.15 -11.77
N VAL A 356 1.94 -12.32 -12.68
CA VAL A 356 2.71 -11.28 -13.37
C VAL A 356 2.17 -9.91 -13.03
N ARG A 357 3.03 -8.90 -13.14
CA ARG A 357 2.67 -7.49 -12.98
C ARG A 357 2.78 -6.84 -14.37
N PRO A 358 1.67 -6.69 -15.09
CA PRO A 358 1.69 -6.42 -16.54
C PRO A 358 2.37 -5.11 -16.93
N ASN A 359 2.42 -4.13 -16.02
CA ASN A 359 3.01 -2.81 -16.23
C ASN A 359 4.35 -2.62 -15.49
N ASP A 360 4.91 -3.66 -14.85
CA ASP A 360 6.27 -3.59 -14.30
C ASP A 360 7.27 -3.25 -15.41
N GLY A 361 8.18 -2.34 -15.13
CA GLY A 361 9.30 -2.07 -16.02
C GLY A 361 10.25 -3.28 -16.11
N PRO A 362 11.06 -3.35 -17.17
CA PRO A 362 11.98 -4.45 -17.41
C PRO A 362 13.25 -4.32 -16.57
N ASP A 363 13.67 -5.44 -15.96
CA ASP A 363 14.82 -5.54 -15.03
C ASP A 363 16.11 -4.85 -15.51
N TRP A 364 16.35 -4.70 -16.82
CA TRP A 364 17.55 -4.05 -17.32
C TRP A 364 17.71 -2.59 -16.94
N ILE A 365 16.62 -1.91 -16.58
CA ILE A 365 16.69 -0.56 -16.06
C ILE A 365 17.54 -0.53 -14.76
N SER A 366 17.47 -1.57 -13.92
CA SER A 366 18.38 -1.72 -12.76
C SER A 366 19.86 -1.75 -13.15
N GLY A 367 20.20 -2.21 -14.36
CA GLY A 367 21.58 -2.22 -14.86
C GLY A 367 22.16 -0.81 -15.03
N GLY A 368 21.30 0.19 -15.25
CA GLY A 368 21.67 1.61 -15.38
C GLY A 368 22.45 2.18 -14.22
N ARG A 369 22.29 1.60 -13.02
CA ARG A 369 23.00 2.02 -11.80
C ARG A 369 24.51 2.08 -11.98
N PHE A 370 25.11 1.16 -12.75
CA PHE A 370 26.56 1.14 -12.94
C PHE A 370 27.05 2.36 -13.72
N TYR A 371 26.38 2.70 -14.82
CA TYR A 371 26.71 3.91 -15.59
C TYR A 371 26.43 5.16 -14.76
N TRP A 372 25.24 5.22 -14.17
CA TRP A 372 24.77 6.42 -13.48
C TRP A 372 25.61 6.74 -12.24
N THR A 373 25.89 5.76 -11.37
CA THR A 373 26.75 5.93 -10.19
C THR A 373 28.15 6.38 -10.60
N ALA A 374 28.71 5.77 -11.65
CA ALA A 374 30.04 6.11 -12.14
C ALA A 374 30.09 7.55 -12.69
N TYR A 375 29.10 7.95 -13.50
CA TYR A 375 29.01 9.31 -14.02
C TYR A 375 28.82 10.33 -12.88
N MET A 376 27.82 10.10 -12.02
CA MET A 376 27.44 11.07 -10.99
C MET A 376 28.52 11.27 -9.94
N SER A 377 29.21 10.20 -9.52
CA SER A 377 30.33 10.34 -8.58
C SER A 377 31.43 11.24 -9.11
N ARG A 378 31.77 11.13 -10.40
CA ARG A 378 32.78 12.00 -11.04
C ARG A 378 32.27 13.41 -11.26
N LYS A 379 30.98 13.56 -11.55
CA LYS A 379 30.32 14.86 -11.68
C LYS A 379 30.31 15.63 -10.37
N LEU A 380 29.85 15.01 -9.28
CA LEU A 380 29.83 15.61 -7.94
C LEU A 380 31.23 15.99 -7.46
N TYR A 381 32.24 15.19 -7.82
CA TYR A 381 33.64 15.55 -7.58
C TYR A 381 34.05 16.82 -8.32
N ASN A 382 33.83 16.87 -9.64
CA ASN A 382 34.23 18.02 -10.46
C ASN A 382 33.44 19.29 -10.12
N ASP A 383 32.20 19.13 -9.67
CA ASP A 383 31.35 20.23 -9.19
C ASP A 383 31.75 20.69 -7.77
N GLY A 384 32.71 20.01 -7.12
CA GLY A 384 33.19 20.34 -5.78
C GLY A 384 32.20 20.01 -4.64
N VAL A 385 31.13 19.27 -4.95
CA VAL A 385 30.10 18.84 -3.98
C VAL A 385 30.68 17.80 -3.02
N HIS A 386 31.62 16.98 -3.50
CA HIS A 386 32.41 16.10 -2.65
C HIS A 386 33.88 16.06 -3.08
N SER A 387 34.80 15.86 -2.14
CA SER A 387 36.25 15.86 -2.42
C SER A 387 36.84 14.45 -2.62
N PHE A 388 35.99 13.46 -2.89
CA PHE A 388 36.45 12.07 -2.96
C PHE A 388 37.22 11.80 -4.25
N SER A 389 38.54 11.87 -4.15
CA SER A 389 39.48 11.40 -5.15
C SER A 389 39.89 9.97 -4.80
N TYR A 390 39.74 9.07 -5.76
CA TYR A 390 40.16 7.68 -5.65
C TYR A 390 41.70 7.57 -5.66
N VAL A 391 42.31 7.06 -4.58
CA VAL A 391 43.76 6.77 -4.51
C VAL A 391 44.04 5.43 -3.82
N TRP A 392 43.86 4.28 -4.47
CA TRP A 392 44.57 3.03 -4.12
C TRP A 392 44.79 2.11 -5.34
N ASP A 393 45.98 1.52 -5.45
CA ASP A 393 46.52 0.82 -6.64
C ASP A 393 45.78 -0.48 -7.02
N ASP A 394 45.31 -1.28 -6.06
CA ASP A 394 44.78 -2.63 -6.31
C ASP A 394 43.39 -2.66 -6.97
N PHE A 395 42.58 -1.62 -6.78
CA PHE A 395 41.21 -1.52 -7.31
C PHE A 395 41.12 -0.75 -8.64
N ARG A 396 42.25 -0.30 -9.21
CA ARG A 396 42.27 0.45 -10.49
C ARG A 396 41.67 -0.29 -11.68
N ARG A 397 41.54 -1.63 -11.61
CA ARG A 397 40.92 -2.41 -12.69
C ARG A 397 39.40 -2.29 -12.73
N SER A 398 38.72 -2.18 -11.59
CA SER A 398 37.25 -2.17 -11.55
C SER A 398 36.66 -0.76 -11.44
N TRP A 399 37.45 0.24 -10.99
CA TRP A 399 36.98 1.63 -10.87
C TRP A 399 38.07 2.65 -11.26
N PRO A 400 38.42 2.75 -12.56
CA PRO A 400 39.47 3.65 -13.04
C PRO A 400 39.07 5.13 -12.89
N ALA A 401 40.04 6.04 -12.94
CA ALA A 401 39.78 7.48 -12.71
C ALA A 401 38.77 8.08 -13.70
N SER A 402 38.91 7.79 -15.00
CA SER A 402 38.01 8.30 -16.02
C SER A 402 36.77 7.42 -16.22
N LEU A 403 35.64 8.04 -16.53
CA LEU A 403 34.40 7.33 -16.87
C LEU A 403 34.59 6.50 -18.13
N ARG A 404 35.31 7.02 -19.13
CA ARG A 404 35.61 6.29 -20.38
C ARG A 404 36.34 4.98 -20.10
N ALA A 405 37.35 4.99 -19.23
CA ALA A 405 38.07 3.75 -18.87
C ALA A 405 37.16 2.76 -18.13
N TYR A 406 36.26 3.24 -17.27
CA TYR A 406 35.32 2.39 -16.55
C TYR A 406 34.32 1.74 -17.52
N MET A 407 33.78 2.54 -18.45
CA MET A 407 32.86 2.06 -19.46
C MET A 407 33.55 1.10 -20.44
N SER A 408 34.83 1.30 -20.79
CA SER A 408 35.59 0.32 -21.57
C SER A 408 35.62 -1.05 -20.88
N TYR A 409 35.88 -1.10 -19.57
CA TYR A 409 35.82 -2.34 -18.80
C TYR A 409 34.42 -2.96 -18.79
N LEU A 410 33.37 -2.16 -18.58
CA LEU A 410 31.99 -2.66 -18.66
C LEU A 410 31.63 -3.18 -20.06
N MET A 411 32.19 -2.61 -21.13
CA MET A 411 31.96 -3.10 -22.49
C MET A 411 32.58 -4.48 -22.71
N GLU A 412 33.76 -4.75 -22.14
CA GLU A 412 34.36 -6.10 -22.21
C GLU A 412 33.40 -7.15 -21.63
N LEU A 413 32.78 -6.85 -20.49
CA LEU A 413 31.79 -7.72 -19.85
C LEU A 413 30.48 -7.81 -20.66
N ALA A 414 29.98 -6.68 -21.16
CA ALA A 414 28.77 -6.64 -22.00
C ALA A 414 28.95 -7.41 -23.31
N GLN A 415 30.16 -7.41 -23.89
CA GLN A 415 30.47 -8.19 -25.09
C GLN A 415 30.53 -9.70 -24.80
N GLU A 416 31.03 -10.11 -23.62
CA GLU A 416 30.96 -11.51 -23.20
C GLU A 416 29.50 -11.97 -23.05
N GLU A 417 28.67 -11.16 -22.40
CA GLU A 417 27.22 -11.41 -22.29
C GLU A 417 26.55 -11.48 -23.65
N TYR A 418 26.87 -10.55 -24.56
CA TYR A 418 26.29 -10.51 -25.90
C TYR A 418 26.71 -11.72 -26.75
N GLN A 419 27.95 -12.19 -26.63
CA GLN A 419 28.40 -13.41 -27.30
C GLN A 419 27.67 -14.66 -26.81
N ASN A 420 27.38 -14.71 -25.50
CA ASN A 420 26.60 -15.80 -24.92
C ASN A 420 25.13 -15.73 -25.33
N CYS A 421 24.60 -14.52 -25.56
CA CYS A 421 23.18 -14.26 -25.77
C CYS A 421 22.92 -13.35 -26.99
N PRO A 422 23.30 -13.74 -28.23
CA PRO A 422 23.30 -12.84 -29.39
C PRO A 422 21.90 -12.35 -29.81
N ASN A 423 20.86 -13.09 -29.44
CA ASN A 423 19.46 -12.77 -29.77
C ASN A 423 18.69 -12.16 -28.59
N PHE A 424 19.38 -11.67 -27.54
CA PHE A 424 18.71 -11.12 -26.37
C PHE A 424 17.73 -10.00 -26.73
N ARG A 425 16.67 -9.86 -25.94
CA ARG A 425 15.91 -8.62 -25.84
C ARG A 425 16.18 -8.03 -24.46
N LEU A 426 16.39 -6.72 -24.38
CA LEU A 426 16.72 -6.06 -23.10
C LEU A 426 15.70 -6.41 -22.01
N GLU A 427 14.42 -6.41 -22.35
CA GLU A 427 13.29 -6.73 -21.47
C GLU A 427 13.22 -8.19 -21.02
N ASP A 428 13.93 -9.10 -21.69
CA ASP A 428 13.98 -10.53 -21.35
C ASP A 428 15.19 -10.86 -20.45
N LEU A 429 16.09 -9.92 -20.20
CA LEU A 429 17.29 -10.16 -19.39
C LEU A 429 16.91 -10.33 -17.90
N ARG A 430 17.64 -11.20 -17.19
CA ARG A 430 17.38 -11.53 -15.77
C ARG A 430 18.69 -11.68 -14.99
N SER A 431 18.69 -11.27 -13.71
CA SER A 431 19.90 -11.14 -12.88
C SER A 431 20.68 -12.46 -12.67
N ASN A 432 20.00 -13.59 -12.62
CA ASN A 432 20.57 -14.91 -12.29
C ASN A 432 20.77 -15.83 -13.51
N THR A 433 20.93 -15.27 -14.70
CA THR A 433 21.15 -16.03 -15.94
C THR A 433 22.48 -15.68 -16.58
N THR A 434 22.92 -16.48 -17.55
CA THR A 434 24.08 -16.15 -18.40
C THR A 434 23.82 -14.91 -19.28
N CYS A 435 22.55 -14.51 -19.45
CA CYS A 435 22.10 -13.31 -20.12
C CYS A 435 21.67 -12.27 -19.07
N THR A 436 22.63 -11.80 -18.28
CA THR A 436 22.32 -10.85 -17.21
C THR A 436 22.16 -9.43 -17.75
N TYR A 437 21.43 -8.60 -17.00
CA TYR A 437 21.09 -7.25 -17.42
C TYR A 437 22.07 -6.18 -16.93
N TYR A 438 23.06 -6.53 -16.12
CA TYR A 438 23.89 -5.56 -15.42
C TYR A 438 24.72 -4.69 -16.38
N HIS A 439 25.56 -5.30 -17.22
CA HIS A 439 26.48 -4.53 -18.07
C HIS A 439 25.81 -4.08 -19.37
N LEU A 440 25.00 -4.93 -19.99
CA LEU A 440 24.14 -4.56 -21.11
C LEU A 440 23.17 -3.42 -20.73
N GLY A 441 22.56 -3.47 -19.55
CA GLY A 441 21.70 -2.41 -19.05
C GLY A 441 22.45 -1.10 -18.82
N ALA A 442 23.66 -1.14 -18.25
CA ALA A 442 24.51 0.05 -18.09
C ALA A 442 24.79 0.76 -19.42
N TRP A 443 25.15 -0.02 -20.46
CA TRP A 443 25.39 0.52 -21.80
C TRP A 443 24.11 0.98 -22.51
N ALA A 444 22.98 0.32 -22.28
CA ALA A 444 21.69 0.78 -22.79
C ALA A 444 21.30 2.15 -22.21
N HIS A 445 21.61 2.42 -20.94
CA HIS A 445 21.40 3.76 -20.36
C HIS A 445 22.32 4.80 -20.97
N ALA A 446 23.61 4.49 -21.11
CA ALA A 446 24.56 5.39 -21.74
C ALA A 446 24.11 5.78 -23.16
N TYR A 447 23.68 4.77 -23.94
CA TYR A 447 23.13 4.93 -25.29
C TYR A 447 21.90 5.83 -25.32
N LEU A 448 20.91 5.55 -24.47
CA LEU A 448 19.67 6.33 -24.41
C LEU A 448 19.90 7.76 -23.91
N ILE A 449 20.81 7.96 -22.95
CA ILE A 449 21.17 9.29 -22.44
C ILE A 449 21.81 10.14 -23.54
N ASP A 450 22.73 9.57 -24.32
CA ASP A 450 23.34 10.25 -25.46
C ASP A 450 22.30 10.60 -26.54
N LYS A 451 21.41 9.66 -26.89
CA LYS A 451 20.30 9.88 -27.82
C LYS A 451 19.38 11.02 -27.38
N MET A 452 19.25 11.22 -26.08
CA MET A 452 18.49 12.31 -25.46
C MET A 452 19.34 13.55 -25.13
N GLY A 453 20.46 13.76 -25.84
CA GLY A 453 21.29 14.96 -25.75
C GLY A 453 22.15 15.03 -24.49
N GLY A 454 22.48 13.89 -23.88
CA GLY A 454 23.31 13.81 -22.68
C GLY A 454 22.57 14.12 -21.38
N ASN A 455 21.23 14.09 -21.38
CA ASN A 455 20.44 14.32 -20.17
C ASN A 455 20.49 13.09 -19.24
N VAL A 456 21.42 13.09 -18.28
CA VAL A 456 21.57 11.99 -17.30
C VAL A 456 20.32 11.77 -16.43
N ASN A 457 19.49 12.79 -16.26
CA ASN A 457 18.27 12.72 -15.46
C ASN A 457 17.05 12.23 -16.28
N ILE A 458 17.24 11.79 -17.53
CA ILE A 458 16.13 11.35 -18.38
C ILE A 458 15.35 10.18 -17.76
N PHE A 459 16.02 9.25 -17.09
CA PHE A 459 15.34 8.12 -16.44
C PHE A 459 14.59 8.53 -15.18
N THR A 460 15.20 9.34 -14.31
CA THR A 460 14.66 9.63 -12.98
C THR A 460 13.74 10.85 -12.93
N LYS A 461 13.97 11.88 -13.76
CA LYS A 461 13.21 13.14 -13.75
C LYS A 461 12.28 13.32 -14.95
N VAL A 462 12.32 12.42 -15.94
CA VAL A 462 11.48 12.52 -17.16
C VAL A 462 10.68 11.25 -17.42
N LEU A 463 11.34 10.09 -17.54
CA LEU A 463 10.67 8.81 -17.74
C LEU A 463 9.79 8.49 -16.53
N HIS A 464 10.38 8.58 -15.33
CA HIS A 464 9.71 8.12 -14.13
C HIS A 464 8.33 8.78 -13.86
N PRO A 465 8.19 10.12 -13.84
CA PRO A 465 6.88 10.74 -13.59
C PRO A 465 5.78 10.35 -14.59
N LYS A 466 6.15 9.81 -15.76
CA LYS A 466 5.19 9.36 -16.77
C LYS A 466 4.77 7.90 -16.59
N ILE A 467 5.58 7.06 -15.92
CA ILE A 467 5.26 5.64 -15.73
C ILE A 467 3.93 5.50 -14.98
N GLU A 468 3.73 6.32 -13.97
CA GLU A 468 2.49 6.34 -13.20
C GLU A 468 1.27 6.78 -14.04
N GLU A 469 1.45 7.78 -14.90
CA GLU A 469 0.36 8.34 -15.71
C GLU A 469 -0.08 7.41 -16.87
N MET A 470 0.85 6.69 -17.49
CA MET A 470 0.59 5.99 -18.75
C MET A 470 1.16 4.57 -18.86
N GLY A 471 1.75 4.05 -17.78
CA GLY A 471 2.43 2.75 -17.78
C GLY A 471 3.80 2.79 -18.44
N PHE A 472 4.64 1.79 -18.12
CA PHE A 472 6.05 1.81 -18.47
C PHE A 472 6.33 1.89 -19.98
N VAL A 473 5.63 1.09 -20.79
CA VAL A 473 5.86 1.03 -22.25
C VAL A 473 5.53 2.35 -22.92
N ALA A 474 4.37 2.94 -22.62
CA ALA A 474 3.98 4.22 -23.21
C ALA A 474 4.89 5.36 -22.72
N ALA A 475 5.25 5.37 -21.44
CA ALA A 475 6.19 6.33 -20.88
C ALA A 475 7.58 6.23 -21.54
N PHE A 476 8.04 5.01 -21.83
CA PHE A 476 9.30 4.76 -22.53
C PHE A 476 9.26 5.33 -23.95
N GLU A 477 8.24 4.98 -24.73
CA GLU A 477 8.10 5.43 -26.11
C GLU A 477 7.96 6.95 -26.20
N ASP A 478 7.18 7.57 -25.31
CA ASP A 478 7.03 9.02 -25.23
C ASP A 478 8.34 9.72 -24.80
N THR A 479 9.11 9.11 -23.91
CA THR A 479 10.36 9.71 -23.40
C THR A 479 11.50 9.64 -24.39
N PHE A 480 11.68 8.49 -25.04
CA PHE A 480 12.83 8.24 -25.93
C PHE A 480 12.49 8.38 -27.40
N ASN A 481 11.21 8.58 -27.74
CA ASN A 481 10.70 8.59 -29.11
C ASN A 481 11.20 7.35 -29.89
N LEU A 482 11.08 6.19 -29.24
CA LEU A 482 11.65 4.92 -29.65
C LEU A 482 10.85 3.74 -29.09
N THR A 483 10.48 2.78 -29.93
CA THR A 483 9.87 1.51 -29.49
C THR A 483 10.91 0.53 -28.93
N TYR A 484 10.48 -0.48 -28.16
CA TYR A 484 11.37 -1.55 -27.70
C TYR A 484 12.04 -2.32 -28.84
N GLU A 485 11.30 -2.55 -29.93
CA GLU A 485 11.84 -3.27 -31.07
C GLU A 485 12.95 -2.45 -31.77
N GLU A 486 12.72 -1.16 -31.97
CA GLU A 486 13.73 -0.25 -32.51
C GLU A 486 14.94 -0.15 -31.56
N LEU A 487 14.73 -0.01 -30.25
CA LEU A 487 15.82 -0.02 -29.27
C LEU A 487 16.67 -1.28 -29.39
N ASN A 488 16.06 -2.46 -29.39
CA ASN A 488 16.79 -3.71 -29.45
C ASN A 488 17.57 -3.87 -30.76
N ILE A 489 17.07 -3.34 -31.87
CA ILE A 489 17.77 -3.33 -33.16
C ILE A 489 18.94 -2.34 -33.13
N GLU A 490 18.68 -1.08 -32.78
CA GLU A 490 19.68 -0.01 -32.79
C GLU A 490 20.78 -0.27 -31.76
N PHE A 491 20.44 -0.76 -30.56
CA PHE A 491 21.40 -1.06 -29.52
C PHE A 491 22.33 -2.21 -29.92
N LYS A 492 21.83 -3.26 -30.57
CA LYS A 492 22.70 -4.32 -31.12
C LYS A 492 23.60 -3.83 -32.24
N GLN A 493 23.15 -2.88 -33.06
CA GLN A 493 24.00 -2.24 -34.06
C GLN A 493 25.12 -1.45 -33.37
N PHE A 494 24.78 -0.70 -32.32
CA PHE A 494 25.74 0.01 -31.48
C PHE A 494 26.76 -0.93 -30.82
N LEU A 495 26.32 -2.05 -30.25
CA LEU A 495 27.21 -3.07 -29.65
C LEU A 495 28.19 -3.68 -30.67
N ASN A 496 27.92 -3.61 -31.98
CA ASN A 496 28.82 -4.10 -33.02
C ASN A 496 29.82 -3.04 -33.53
N LEU A 497 29.74 -1.79 -33.08
CA LEU A 497 30.70 -0.75 -33.43
C LEU A 497 32.08 -1.01 -32.78
N PRO A 498 33.17 -0.46 -33.34
CA PRO A 498 34.46 -0.41 -32.65
C PRO A 498 34.35 0.28 -31.28
N LEU A 499 35.14 -0.16 -30.30
CA LEU A 499 35.11 0.38 -28.95
C LEU A 499 35.35 1.90 -28.93
N GLU A 500 36.20 2.42 -29.82
CA GLU A 500 36.47 3.85 -29.94
C GLU A 500 35.20 4.65 -30.29
N GLU A 501 34.40 4.14 -31.23
CA GLU A 501 33.10 4.74 -31.63
C GLU A 501 32.07 4.59 -30.51
N GLN A 502 32.03 3.42 -29.84
CA GLN A 502 31.16 3.22 -28.68
C GLN A 502 31.47 4.17 -27.53
N LEU A 503 32.73 4.54 -27.33
CA LEU A 503 33.13 5.47 -26.28
C LEU A 503 32.84 6.93 -26.63
N GLU A 504 32.52 7.28 -27.89
CA GLU A 504 32.20 8.67 -28.28
C GLU A 504 31.01 9.21 -27.48
N ILE A 505 30.01 8.36 -27.19
CA ILE A 505 28.80 8.72 -26.41
C ILE A 505 29.09 8.95 -24.91
N ILE A 506 30.26 8.53 -24.43
CA ILE A 506 30.60 8.60 -23.01
C ILE A 506 31.25 9.95 -22.69
N PRO A 507 30.73 10.74 -21.74
CA PRO A 507 31.34 12.01 -21.36
C PRO A 507 32.80 11.86 -20.91
N ASP A 508 33.66 12.79 -21.32
CA ASP A 508 35.05 12.84 -20.85
C ASP A 508 35.10 13.47 -19.46
N ILE A 509 34.95 12.63 -18.44
CA ILE A 509 34.91 13.03 -17.04
C ILE A 509 35.78 12.11 -16.18
N SER A 510 36.49 12.69 -15.22
CA SER A 510 37.40 12.03 -14.27
C SER A 510 37.28 12.66 -12.89
N TYR A 511 37.76 11.95 -11.86
CA TYR A 511 38.19 12.56 -10.60
C TYR A 511 39.47 13.39 -10.76
#